data_AF-A0A662HGI9-F1
#
_entry.id   AF-A0A662HGI9-F1
#
_cell.length_a   1.000
_cell.length_b   1.000
_cell.length_c   1.000
_cell.angle_alpha   90.00
_cell.angle_beta   90.00
_cell.angle_gamma   90.00
#
_symmetry.space_group_name_H-M   'P 1'
#
loop_
_entity.id
_entity.type
_entity.pdbx_description
1 polymer ?
#
loop_
_entity_poly.entity_id
_entity_poly.type
_entity_poly.pdbx_seq_one_letter_code
_entity_poly.pdbx_strand_id
1 'polypeptide(L)'
;MGFETIAEAAGIYLRIPEGTPYSFYDSPYIGHRNTTAIDVYFENNEALLPVDEAKVKEVRWFNAPKYRADGWDKEPLTLLELGENKVLKVLHVNPKVNVGEKLYLGDFFGECIVSGYLCPWSDSHAHFEIRPSEDPYRARGAYTLNIAPTVEKIEETL
;
A
#
# COMPACT_ATOMS: atom_id res chain seq x y z
N MET A 1 1.79 -18.37 8.67
CA MET A 1 0.64 -17.69 8.03
C MET A 1 0.81 -17.87 6.54
N GLY A 2 -0.23 -18.29 5.81
CA GLY A 2 -0.17 -18.34 4.35
C GLY A 2 -0.24 -16.93 3.77
N PHE A 3 0.31 -16.76 2.57
CA PHE A 3 0.23 -15.51 1.81
C PHE A 3 -0.43 -15.80 0.47
N GLU A 4 -1.35 -14.95 0.07
CA GLU A 4 -2.02 -15.01 -1.22
C GLU A 4 -1.57 -13.88 -2.13
N THR A 5 -1.43 -14.16 -3.42
CA THR A 5 -1.13 -13.13 -4.42
C THR A 5 -2.44 -12.46 -4.83
N ILE A 6 -2.51 -11.14 -4.66
CA ILE A 6 -3.72 -10.36 -4.97
C ILE A 6 -3.57 -9.57 -6.27
N ALA A 7 -2.35 -9.17 -6.61
CA ALA A 7 -2.07 -8.43 -7.84
C ALA A 7 -0.60 -8.57 -8.24
N GLU A 8 -0.33 -8.20 -9.49
CA GLU A 8 1.02 -8.06 -10.03
C GLU A 8 1.16 -6.72 -10.76
N ALA A 9 2.33 -6.09 -10.70
CA ALA A 9 2.65 -5.02 -11.61
C ALA A 9 4.16 -4.94 -11.89
N ALA A 10 4.51 -4.85 -13.17
CA ALA A 10 5.87 -4.67 -13.65
C ALA A 10 6.87 -5.70 -13.08
N GLY A 11 6.44 -6.96 -12.97
CA GLY A 11 7.21 -8.09 -12.44
C GLY A 11 7.20 -8.20 -10.91
N ILE A 12 6.46 -7.34 -10.21
CA ILE A 12 6.37 -7.35 -8.74
C ILE A 12 5.01 -7.91 -8.34
N TYR A 13 5.03 -8.99 -7.57
CA TYR A 13 3.84 -9.64 -7.02
C TYR A 13 3.50 -9.06 -5.65
N LEU A 14 2.28 -8.56 -5.51
CA LEU A 14 1.70 -8.12 -4.25
C LEU A 14 1.06 -9.32 -3.54
N ARG A 15 1.55 -9.63 -2.35
CA ARG A 15 1.09 -10.73 -1.50
C ARG A 15 0.75 -10.25 -0.11
N ILE A 16 -0.38 -10.69 0.41
CA ILE A 16 -0.84 -10.36 1.77
C ILE A 16 -1.20 -11.63 2.52
N PRO A 17 -1.29 -11.60 3.86
CA PRO A 17 -1.74 -12.77 4.60
C PRO A 17 -3.13 -13.22 4.14
N GLU A 18 -3.33 -14.53 4.05
CA GLU A 18 -4.60 -15.10 3.59
C GLU A 18 -5.79 -14.58 4.41
N GLY A 19 -6.85 -14.16 3.70
CA GLY A 19 -8.08 -13.65 4.31
C GLY A 19 -8.01 -12.18 4.78
N THR A 20 -6.89 -11.50 4.57
CA THR A 20 -6.79 -10.05 4.82
C THR A 20 -7.72 -9.30 3.86
N PRO A 21 -8.61 -8.41 4.34
CA PRO A 21 -9.45 -7.61 3.44
C PRO A 21 -8.62 -6.59 2.65
N TYR A 22 -8.98 -6.38 1.39
CA TYR A 22 -8.37 -5.38 0.52
C TYR A 22 -9.36 -4.87 -0.52
N SER A 23 -9.06 -3.73 -1.13
CA SER A 23 -9.85 -3.17 -2.22
C SER A 23 -8.97 -2.46 -3.25
N PHE A 24 -9.33 -2.63 -4.53
CA PHE A 24 -8.76 -1.84 -5.62
C PHE A 24 -9.60 -0.57 -5.92
N TYR A 25 -10.86 -0.51 -5.46
CA TYR A 25 -11.87 0.43 -5.98
C TYR A 25 -12.76 1.06 -4.89
N ASP A 26 -12.28 1.17 -3.66
CA ASP A 26 -13.00 1.77 -2.52
C ASP A 26 -12.91 3.30 -2.46
N SER A 27 -12.13 3.91 -3.35
CA SER A 27 -11.88 5.35 -3.36
C SER A 27 -12.04 5.96 -4.76
N PRO A 28 -12.57 7.20 -4.87
CA PRO A 28 -12.71 7.89 -6.16
C PRO A 28 -11.39 8.47 -6.67
N TYR A 29 -10.30 8.39 -5.90
CA TYR A 29 -9.00 8.94 -6.29
C TYR A 29 -8.39 8.18 -7.47
N ILE A 30 -7.52 8.90 -8.21
CA ILE A 30 -7.06 8.48 -9.52
C ILE A 30 -6.34 7.12 -9.53
N GLY A 31 -5.70 6.76 -8.41
CA GLY A 31 -5.01 5.47 -8.27
C GLY A 31 -5.99 4.30 -8.42
N HIS A 32 -7.07 4.32 -7.64
CA HIS A 32 -8.13 3.30 -7.69
C HIS A 32 -8.89 3.33 -9.00
N ARG A 33 -9.23 4.53 -9.49
CA ARG A 33 -9.93 4.67 -10.79
C ARG A 33 -9.14 4.05 -11.96
N ASN A 34 -7.82 4.08 -11.90
CA ASN A 34 -6.94 3.56 -12.95
C ASN A 34 -6.37 2.16 -12.62
N THR A 35 -6.80 1.53 -11.53
CA THR A 35 -6.28 0.24 -11.07
C THR A 35 -4.77 0.29 -10.85
N THR A 36 -4.23 1.39 -10.32
CA THR A 36 -2.80 1.55 -10.02
C THR A 36 -2.51 1.63 -8.52
N ALA A 37 -3.51 1.39 -7.68
CA ALA A 37 -3.42 1.41 -6.24
C ALA A 37 -4.27 0.29 -5.63
N ILE A 38 -3.91 -0.11 -4.43
CA ILE A 38 -4.65 -1.07 -3.62
C ILE A 38 -4.58 -0.66 -2.15
N ASP A 39 -5.72 -0.75 -1.47
CA ASP A 39 -5.85 -0.53 -0.04
C ASP A 39 -5.97 -1.88 0.68
N VAL A 40 -5.15 -2.09 1.71
CA VAL A 40 -5.10 -3.33 2.48
C VAL A 40 -5.39 -3.04 3.95
N TYR A 41 -6.38 -3.76 4.49
CA TYR A 41 -6.91 -3.58 5.83
C TYR A 41 -6.31 -4.64 6.76
N PHE A 42 -5.10 -4.38 7.26
CA PHE A 42 -4.39 -5.33 8.11
C PHE A 42 -5.05 -5.50 9.49
N GLU A 43 -4.99 -6.73 10.00
CA GLU A 43 -5.42 -7.03 11.37
C GLU A 43 -4.65 -6.18 12.39
N ASN A 44 -5.34 -5.68 13.41
CA ASN A 44 -4.79 -4.81 14.46
C ASN A 44 -4.08 -3.54 13.93
N ASN A 45 -4.33 -3.14 12.67
CA ASN A 45 -3.62 -2.07 11.96
C ASN A 45 -2.11 -2.33 11.79
N GLU A 46 -1.64 -3.58 11.87
CA GLU A 46 -0.23 -3.91 11.73
C GLU A 46 0.15 -4.06 10.24
N ALA A 47 0.71 -2.99 9.65
CA ALA A 47 1.07 -2.99 8.24
C ALA A 47 2.28 -3.92 7.99
N LEU A 48 2.07 -4.90 7.11
CA LEU A 48 3.06 -5.89 6.71
C LEU A 48 3.55 -5.61 5.28
N LEU A 49 4.83 -5.90 5.01
CA LEU A 49 5.38 -5.72 3.66
C LEU A 49 4.68 -6.67 2.67
N PRO A 50 4.11 -6.15 1.57
CA PRO A 50 3.33 -6.98 0.64
C PRO A 50 4.14 -7.50 -0.56
N VAL A 51 5.47 -7.51 -0.49
CA VAL A 51 6.37 -7.90 -1.60
C VAL A 51 7.50 -8.78 -1.07
N ASP A 52 8.18 -9.55 -1.93
CA ASP A 52 9.25 -10.48 -1.51
C ASP A 52 10.35 -9.80 -0.68
N GLU A 53 10.82 -8.66 -1.16
CA GLU A 53 11.93 -7.93 -0.60
C GLU A 53 11.78 -6.44 -0.92
N ALA A 54 12.10 -5.59 0.04
CA ALA A 54 12.25 -4.17 -0.20
C ALA A 54 13.28 -3.54 0.74
N LYS A 55 13.82 -2.39 0.35
CA LYS A 55 14.68 -1.58 1.23
C LYS A 55 14.04 -0.24 1.49
N VAL A 56 13.94 0.19 2.75
CA VAL A 56 13.38 1.50 3.10
C VAL A 56 14.26 2.59 2.50
N LYS A 57 13.72 3.32 1.52
CA LYS A 57 14.46 4.36 0.78
C LYS A 57 14.28 5.72 1.43
N GLU A 58 13.05 6.07 1.78
CA GLU A 58 12.73 7.40 2.26
C GLU A 58 11.40 7.41 3.04
N VAL A 59 11.32 8.26 4.06
CA VAL A 59 10.07 8.57 4.77
C VAL A 59 9.89 10.09 4.74
N ARG A 60 8.75 10.55 4.22
CA ARG A 60 8.36 11.95 4.21
C ARG A 60 7.10 12.15 5.02
N TRP A 61 6.97 13.32 5.62
CA TRP A 61 5.80 13.72 6.39
C TRP A 61 5.20 14.99 5.80
N PHE A 62 3.90 14.95 5.51
CA PHE A 62 3.14 16.06 4.96
C PHE A 62 2.07 16.52 5.95
N ASN A 63 1.56 17.74 5.81
CA ASN A 63 0.34 18.13 6.52
C ASN A 63 -0.84 17.37 5.92
N ALA A 64 -1.61 16.70 6.76
CA ALA A 64 -2.84 16.06 6.34
C ALA A 64 -3.97 17.10 6.25
N PRO A 65 -4.94 16.92 5.32
CA PRO A 65 -6.16 17.72 5.31
C PRO A 65 -7.02 17.37 6.54
N LYS A 66 -8.03 18.20 6.80
CA LYS A 66 -8.96 18.03 7.91
C LYS A 66 -10.33 17.54 7.46
N TYR A 67 -10.37 16.64 6.47
CA TYR A 67 -11.64 16.02 6.05
C TYR A 67 -12.20 15.08 7.13
N ARG A 68 -11.29 14.50 7.92
CA ARG A 68 -11.60 13.65 9.07
C ARG A 68 -11.12 14.29 10.36
N ALA A 69 -12.03 14.39 11.34
CA ALA A 69 -11.78 15.12 12.59
C ALA A 69 -10.83 14.38 13.56
N ASP A 70 -10.92 13.05 13.61
CA ASP A 70 -10.04 12.15 14.35
C ASP A 70 -8.76 11.78 13.58
N GLY A 71 -8.56 12.38 12.40
CA GLY A 71 -7.39 12.16 11.57
C GLY A 71 -6.13 12.82 12.13
N TRP A 72 -4.99 12.15 11.96
CA TRP A 72 -3.68 12.67 12.31
C TRP A 72 -3.39 13.99 11.58
N ASP A 73 -2.62 14.88 12.22
CA ASP A 73 -2.18 16.14 11.60
C ASP A 73 -1.19 15.96 10.46
N LYS A 74 -0.49 14.81 10.47
CA LYS A 74 0.58 14.50 9.53
C LYS A 74 0.31 13.20 8.78
N GLU A 75 0.58 13.24 7.48
CA GLU A 75 0.49 12.10 6.58
C GLU A 75 1.91 11.57 6.26
N PRO A 76 2.22 10.32 6.61
CA PRO A 76 3.46 9.67 6.19
C PRO A 76 3.36 9.18 4.74
N LEU A 77 4.44 9.39 3.99
CA LEU A 77 4.68 8.72 2.71
C LEU A 77 6.01 7.99 2.84
N THR A 78 5.96 6.68 2.75
CA THR A 78 7.14 5.82 2.78
C THR A 78 7.42 5.30 1.37
N LEU A 79 8.66 5.41 0.93
CA LEU A 79 9.14 4.79 -0.29
C LEU A 79 10.05 3.62 0.06
N LEU A 80 9.76 2.45 -0.50
CA LEU A 80 10.60 1.27 -0.42
C LEU A 80 11.15 0.96 -1.80
N GLU A 81 12.46 0.75 -1.92
CA GLU A 81 13.13 0.35 -3.14
C GLU A 81 12.91 -1.14 -3.41
N LEU A 82 12.48 -1.48 -4.63
CA LEU A 82 12.16 -2.84 -5.08
C LEU A 82 13.20 -3.42 -6.05
N GLY A 83 14.25 -2.65 -6.37
CA GLY A 83 15.16 -2.94 -7.47
C GLY A 83 14.63 -2.50 -8.84
N GLU A 84 15.47 -2.64 -9.88
CA GLU A 84 15.12 -2.35 -11.28
C GLU A 84 14.45 -0.98 -11.54
N ASN A 85 14.87 0.06 -10.83
CA ASN A 85 14.27 1.40 -10.91
C ASN A 85 12.77 1.44 -10.54
N LYS A 86 12.32 0.55 -9.63
CA LYS A 86 10.95 0.55 -9.10
C LYS A 86 10.95 0.84 -7.60
N VAL A 87 9.87 1.45 -7.13
CA VAL A 87 9.60 1.68 -5.71
C VAL A 87 8.18 1.27 -5.36
N LEU A 88 7.99 0.81 -4.13
CA LEU A 88 6.68 0.73 -3.49
C LEU A 88 6.45 2.04 -2.73
N LYS A 89 5.44 2.79 -3.13
CA LYS A 89 4.94 3.94 -2.39
C LYS A 89 3.86 3.46 -1.43
N VAL A 90 4.01 3.83 -0.17
CA VAL A 90 3.07 3.53 0.91
C VAL A 90 2.53 4.82 1.50
N LEU A 91 1.21 4.91 1.67
CA LEU A 91 0.54 5.96 2.43
C LEU A 91 -0.23 5.37 3.62
N HIS A 92 -0.65 6.24 4.54
CA HIS A 92 -1.52 5.91 5.67
C HIS A 92 -0.90 4.92 6.68
N VAL A 93 0.42 4.78 6.69
CA VAL A 93 1.17 3.93 7.63
C VAL A 93 2.22 4.75 8.35
N ASN A 94 2.16 4.79 9.68
CA ASN A 94 3.21 5.31 10.55
C ASN A 94 4.37 4.31 10.60
N PRO A 95 5.50 4.57 9.94
CA PRO A 95 6.58 3.59 9.83
C PRO A 95 7.27 3.38 11.19
N LYS A 96 7.61 2.12 11.49
CA LYS A 96 8.39 1.68 12.66
C LYS A 96 9.76 1.11 12.27
N VAL A 97 10.23 1.52 11.09
CA VAL A 97 11.46 1.06 10.45
C VAL A 97 12.34 2.26 10.10
N ASN A 98 13.62 2.00 9.88
CA ASN A 98 14.61 3.04 9.57
C ASN A 98 14.94 3.09 8.08
N VAL A 99 15.29 4.28 7.57
CA VAL A 99 15.84 4.40 6.22
C VAL A 99 17.11 3.55 6.10
N GLY A 100 17.18 2.74 5.04
CA GLY A 100 18.25 1.78 4.78
C GLY A 100 17.95 0.35 5.26
N GLU A 101 16.92 0.16 6.08
CA GLU A 101 16.50 -1.14 6.57
C GLU A 101 15.97 -2.02 5.44
N LYS A 102 16.28 -3.32 5.50
CA LYS A 102 15.85 -4.32 4.52
C LYS A 102 14.73 -5.15 5.12
N LEU A 103 13.64 -5.29 4.38
CA LEU A 103 12.42 -5.96 4.78
C LEU A 103 12.11 -7.08 3.78
N TYR A 104 11.41 -8.10 4.25
CA TYR A 104 10.95 -9.25 3.48
C TYR A 104 9.43 -9.42 3.61
N LEU A 105 8.84 -10.22 2.72
CA LEU A 105 7.41 -10.49 2.72
C LEU A 105 6.88 -10.82 4.12
N GLY A 106 5.88 -10.06 4.57
CA GLY A 106 5.26 -10.27 5.87
C GLY A 106 5.96 -9.60 7.04
N ASP A 107 7.11 -8.94 6.85
CA ASP A 107 7.74 -8.15 7.90
C ASP A 107 6.84 -6.98 8.28
N PHE A 108 6.63 -6.80 9.59
CA PHE A 108 5.99 -5.62 10.14
C PHE A 108 6.85 -4.39 9.87
N PHE A 109 6.27 -3.35 9.28
CA PHE A 109 7.00 -2.11 9.01
C PHE A 109 6.32 -0.85 9.55
N GLY A 110 5.10 -0.95 10.08
CA GLY A 110 4.40 0.19 10.64
C GLY A 110 2.98 -0.07 11.07
N GLU A 111 2.36 0.95 11.64
CA GLU A 111 0.95 0.92 12.08
C GLU A 111 0.11 1.76 11.13
N CYS A 112 -1.01 1.23 10.63
CA CYS A 112 -1.96 2.01 9.84
C CYS A 112 -2.53 3.13 10.71
N ILE A 113 -2.56 4.35 10.17
CA ILE A 113 -3.08 5.53 10.87
C ILE A 113 -4.45 5.93 10.34
N VAL A 114 -5.19 6.64 11.19
CA VAL A 114 -6.35 7.40 10.73
C VAL A 114 -5.84 8.63 9.97
N SER A 115 -5.77 8.54 8.65
CA SER A 115 -5.35 9.67 7.83
C SER A 115 -6.45 10.73 7.72
N GLY A 116 -6.03 12.00 7.73
CA GLY A 116 -6.92 13.14 7.47
C GLY A 116 -7.50 13.19 6.05
N TYR A 117 -6.93 12.41 5.10
CA TYR A 117 -7.44 12.24 3.73
C TYR A 117 -8.65 11.30 3.66
N LEU A 118 -8.82 10.41 4.65
CA LEU A 118 -9.88 9.41 4.66
C LEU A 118 -11.24 10.06 4.91
N CYS A 119 -12.29 9.41 4.40
CA CYS A 119 -13.65 9.77 4.78
C CYS A 119 -14.00 9.18 6.16
N PRO A 120 -14.99 9.71 6.88
CA PRO A 120 -15.39 9.19 8.20
C PRO A 120 -15.83 7.73 8.23
N TRP A 121 -16.25 7.16 7.09
CA TRP A 121 -16.67 5.77 6.95
C TRP A 121 -15.57 4.83 6.40
N SER A 122 -14.37 5.36 6.12
CA SER A 122 -13.23 4.56 5.66
C SER A 122 -12.44 4.08 6.87
N ASP A 123 -12.25 2.77 7.01
CA ASP A 123 -11.35 2.23 8.02
C ASP A 123 -9.88 2.52 7.67
N SER A 124 -9.02 2.50 8.69
CA SER A 124 -7.57 2.63 8.49
C SER A 124 -7.04 1.47 7.65
N HIS A 125 -6.18 1.78 6.69
CA HIS A 125 -5.59 0.80 5.78
C HIS A 125 -4.20 1.28 5.35
N ALA A 126 -3.42 0.38 4.76
CA ALA A 126 -2.22 0.72 4.04
C ALA A 126 -2.54 0.85 2.55
N HIS A 127 -2.22 2.01 1.97
CA HIS A 127 -2.36 2.27 0.53
C HIS A 127 -1.03 1.98 -0.16
N PHE A 128 -1.05 1.14 -1.20
CA PHE A 128 0.14 0.72 -1.94
C PHE A 128 0.07 1.10 -3.42
N GLU A 129 1.18 1.62 -3.95
CA GLU A 129 1.39 1.83 -5.39
C GLU A 129 2.78 1.33 -5.79
N ILE A 130 2.89 0.56 -6.87
CA ILE A 130 4.18 0.25 -7.50
C ILE A 130 4.46 1.33 -8.54
N ARG A 131 5.63 1.97 -8.43
CA ARG A 131 5.96 3.16 -9.22
C ARG A 131 7.37 3.12 -9.81
N PRO A 132 7.60 3.78 -10.95
CA PRO A 132 8.94 4.10 -11.41
C PRO A 132 9.68 4.97 -10.38
N SER A 133 10.96 4.68 -10.14
CA SER A 133 11.79 5.37 -9.14
C SER A 133 12.06 6.84 -9.46
N GLU A 134 11.94 7.21 -10.74
CA GLU A 134 12.07 8.56 -11.28
C GLU A 134 10.79 9.40 -11.15
N ASP A 135 9.63 8.78 -10.90
CA ASP A 135 8.37 9.47 -10.57
C ASP A 135 7.68 8.83 -9.35
N PRO A 136 8.29 8.89 -8.15
CA PRO A 136 7.81 8.12 -6.99
C PRO A 136 6.71 8.85 -6.19
N TYR A 137 6.46 10.14 -6.44
CA TYR A 137 5.63 10.98 -5.56
C TYR A 137 4.24 11.33 -6.12
N ARG A 138 4.09 11.45 -7.43
CA ARG A 138 2.86 12.01 -8.03
C ARG A 138 1.67 11.08 -7.82
N ALA A 139 0.46 11.63 -7.88
CA ALA A 139 -0.76 10.83 -7.81
C ALA A 139 -1.00 9.97 -9.06
N ARG A 140 -0.41 10.32 -10.20
CA ARG A 140 -0.49 9.56 -11.48
C ARG A 140 0.87 8.99 -11.83
N GLY A 141 0.92 7.98 -12.69
CA GLY A 141 2.19 7.41 -13.21
C GLY A 141 2.64 6.13 -12.51
N ALA A 142 1.85 5.61 -11.57
CA ALA A 142 2.02 4.25 -11.05
C ALA A 142 1.72 3.20 -12.14
N TYR A 143 2.32 2.02 -12.02
CA TYR A 143 2.03 0.90 -12.91
C TYR A 143 0.60 0.40 -12.67
N THR A 144 -0.08 0.01 -13.75
CA THR A 144 -1.38 -0.65 -13.65
C THR A 144 -1.21 -2.03 -13.04
N LEU A 145 -2.02 -2.33 -12.04
CA LEU A 145 -2.09 -3.62 -11.38
C LEU A 145 -2.85 -4.61 -12.26
N ASN A 146 -2.21 -5.73 -12.56
CA ASN A 146 -2.86 -6.93 -13.04
C ASN A 146 -3.58 -7.61 -11.85
N ILE A 147 -4.91 -7.55 -11.85
CA ILE A 147 -5.77 -8.11 -10.80
C ILE A 147 -6.23 -9.54 -11.09
N ALA A 148 -5.73 -10.19 -12.15
CA ALA A 148 -6.08 -11.57 -12.50
C ALA A 148 -5.95 -12.55 -11.31
N PRO A 149 -4.91 -12.48 -10.45
CA PRO A 149 -4.81 -13.37 -9.28
C PRO A 149 -6.02 -13.27 -8.34
N THR A 150 -6.55 -12.06 -8.13
CA THR A 150 -7.77 -11.85 -7.33
C THR A 150 -9.00 -12.43 -8.02
N VAL A 151 -9.14 -12.20 -9.34
CA VAL A 151 -10.31 -12.64 -10.11
C VAL A 151 -10.38 -14.17 -10.16
N GLU A 152 -9.27 -14.83 -10.46
CA GLU A 152 -9.15 -16.29 -10.50
C GLU A 152 -9.56 -16.91 -9.16
N LYS A 153 -9.09 -16.34 -8.04
CA LYS A 153 -9.47 -16.80 -6.69
C LYS A 153 -10.98 -16.68 -6.44
N ILE A 154 -11.63 -15.61 -6.89
CA ILE A 154 -13.07 -15.44 -6.72
C ILE A 154 -13.82 -16.50 -7.53
N GLU A 155 -13.41 -16.76 -8.77
CA GLU A 155 -14.02 -17.78 -9.63
C GLU A 155 -13.91 -19.20 -9.05
N GLU A 156 -12.83 -19.52 -8.34
CA GLU A 156 -12.67 -20.80 -7.63
C GLU A 156 -13.61 -20.95 -6.42
N THR A 157 -14.12 -19.84 -5.89
CA THR A 157 -15.01 -19.84 -4.71
C THR A 157 -16.50 -19.77 -5.03
N LEU A 158 -16.86 -19.65 -6.32
CA LEU A 158 -18.24 -19.62 -6.84
C LEU A 158 -18.69 -21.01 -7.30
#